data_AF-A0A7S0DH95-F1
#
_entry.id   AF-A0A7S0DH95-F1
#
_cell.length_a   1.000
_cell.length_b   1.000
_cell.length_c   1.000
_cell.angle_alpha   90.00
_cell.angle_beta   90.00
_cell.angle_gamma   90.00
#
_symmetry.space_group_name_H-M   'P 1'
#
loop_
_entity.id
_entity.type
_entity.pdbx_description
1 polymer ?
#
loop_
_entity_poly.entity_id
_entity_poly.type
_entity_poly.pdbx_seq_one_letter_code
_entity_poly.pdbx_strand_id
1 'polypeptide(L)'
;HRLIRVPYDCCLNMMFTGEEISMATRMWTHGYDLYTFHHSVVYHQYGPIPGGKRPPMFWENGSAHKKDSHKSTNRVLRLFGLNIPEGSYWDKDFDKYGLGDRRPMRLYHRLFGVDFKRKRVPDNCQVVTSFKFHDAMAPRLRQNGKGIDYTGVSEDLFHKGIEFG
;
A
#
# COMPACT_ATOMS: atom_id res chain seq x y z
N HIS A 1 16.90 -6.40 9.18
CA HIS A 1 16.99 -5.40 8.10
C HIS A 1 15.69 -4.59 7.90
N ARG A 2 14.53 -5.20 7.58
CA ARG A 2 13.24 -4.49 7.36
C ARG A 2 12.77 -3.64 8.55
N LEU A 3 12.78 -4.18 9.76
CA LEU A 3 12.33 -3.49 10.99
C LEU A 3 13.06 -2.17 11.26
N ILE A 4 14.32 -2.07 10.82
CA ILE A 4 15.16 -0.88 11.02
C ILE A 4 14.90 0.14 9.91
N ARG A 5 14.80 -0.30 8.64
CA ARG A 5 14.63 0.60 7.48
C ARG A 5 13.19 1.07 7.28
N VAL A 6 12.21 0.23 7.61
CA VAL A 6 10.78 0.51 7.43
C VAL A 6 10.03 0.13 8.71
N PRO A 7 10.25 0.84 9.83
CA PRO A 7 9.52 0.59 11.06
C PRO A 7 8.03 0.89 10.90
N TYR A 8 7.20 0.25 11.74
CA TYR A 8 5.80 0.65 11.89
C TYR A 8 5.73 2.11 12.30
N ASP A 9 4.86 2.87 11.61
CA ASP A 9 4.70 4.29 11.86
C ASP A 9 3.88 4.50 13.12
N CYS A 10 4.54 5.04 14.16
CA CYS A 10 3.93 5.27 15.46
C CYS A 10 2.86 6.39 15.42
N CYS A 11 2.76 7.12 14.31
CA CYS A 11 1.85 8.24 14.13
C CYS A 11 0.63 7.89 13.28
N LEU A 12 0.33 6.60 13.08
CA LEU A 12 -0.89 6.11 12.44
C LEU A 12 -1.96 5.68 13.44
N ASN A 13 -2.14 6.48 14.50
CA ASN A 13 -3.12 6.23 15.55
C ASN A 13 -4.54 6.11 14.98
N MET A 14 -5.25 5.07 15.39
CA MET A 14 -6.66 4.87 15.05
C MET A 14 -6.93 4.86 13.53
N MET A 15 -5.95 4.36 12.76
CA MET A 15 -6.10 4.03 11.35
C MET A 15 -6.37 2.53 11.20
N PHE A 16 -7.47 2.20 10.51
CA PHE A 16 -7.77 0.83 10.09
C PHE A 16 -7.42 0.64 8.62
N THR A 17 -8.02 1.48 7.76
CA THR A 17 -7.75 1.49 6.33
C THR A 17 -6.62 2.45 6.02
N GLY A 18 -5.55 1.96 5.40
CA GLY A 18 -4.41 2.77 4.96
C GLY A 18 -3.06 2.32 5.51
N GLU A 19 -3.04 1.63 6.66
CA GLU A 19 -1.80 1.16 7.29
C GLU A 19 -1.09 0.13 6.40
N GLU A 20 -1.84 -0.82 5.85
CA GLU A 20 -1.32 -1.86 4.97
C GLU A 20 -0.68 -1.28 3.69
N ILE A 21 -1.38 -0.36 2.99
CA ILE A 21 -0.84 0.26 1.77
C ILE A 21 0.34 1.19 2.08
N SER A 22 0.32 1.89 3.21
CA SER A 22 1.44 2.70 3.69
C SER A 22 2.69 1.82 3.89
N MET A 23 2.55 0.71 4.63
CA MET A 23 3.63 -0.24 4.86
C MET A 23 4.14 -0.86 3.56
N ALA A 24 3.23 -1.38 2.73
CA ALA A 24 3.58 -2.03 1.46
C ALA A 24 4.33 -1.09 0.51
N THR A 25 3.85 0.15 0.38
CA THR A 25 4.47 1.16 -0.50
C THR A 25 5.84 1.60 0.01
N ARG A 26 5.99 1.85 1.32
CA ARG A 26 7.28 2.16 1.93
C ARG A 26 8.26 1.00 1.74
N MET A 27 7.84 -0.23 2.04
CA MET A 27 8.67 -1.41 1.79
C MET A 27 9.10 -1.50 0.33
N TRP A 28 8.17 -1.35 -0.61
CA TRP A 28 8.47 -1.47 -2.03
C TRP A 28 9.46 -0.39 -2.51
N THR A 29 9.27 0.86 -2.09
CA THR A 29 10.19 1.98 -2.43
C THR A 29 11.57 1.85 -1.78
N HIS A 30 11.69 1.16 -0.64
CA HIS A 30 12.98 0.80 -0.03
C HIS A 30 13.66 -0.44 -0.68
N GLY A 31 13.03 -1.01 -1.71
CA GLY A 31 13.56 -2.13 -2.50
C GLY A 31 13.21 -3.51 -1.96
N TYR A 32 12.24 -3.63 -1.05
CA TYR A 32 11.74 -4.92 -0.60
C TYR A 32 10.79 -5.52 -1.62
N ASP A 33 10.87 -6.83 -1.81
CA ASP A 33 9.90 -7.60 -2.59
C ASP A 33 8.80 -8.12 -1.68
N LEU A 34 7.56 -8.07 -2.17
CA LEU A 34 6.39 -8.55 -1.47
C LEU A 34 5.98 -9.88 -2.08
N TYR A 35 5.75 -10.87 -1.22
CA TYR A 35 5.40 -12.23 -1.63
C TYR A 35 4.08 -12.61 -0.98
N THR A 36 3.26 -13.34 -1.73
CA THR A 36 2.08 -14.03 -1.22
C THR A 36 2.25 -15.53 -1.43
N PHE A 37 1.62 -16.33 -0.58
CA PHE A 37 1.57 -17.77 -0.79
C PHE A 37 0.68 -18.08 -1.99
N HIS A 38 1.06 -19.11 -2.76
CA HIS A 38 0.22 -19.63 -3.84
C HIS A 38 -1.09 -20.26 -3.32
N HIS A 39 -1.09 -20.73 -2.06
CA HIS A 39 -2.26 -21.30 -1.40
C HIS A 39 -2.54 -20.60 -0.07
N SER A 40 -3.83 -20.41 0.24
CA SER A 40 -4.27 -19.87 1.52
C SER A 40 -3.97 -20.86 2.64
N VAL A 41 -3.15 -20.44 3.60
CA VAL A 41 -2.76 -21.23 4.78
C VAL A 41 -3.48 -20.78 6.06
N VAL A 42 -4.08 -19.59 6.03
CA VAL A 42 -4.79 -18.98 7.16
C VAL A 42 -6.06 -18.33 6.63
N TYR A 43 -7.14 -18.46 7.39
CA TYR A 43 -8.44 -17.88 7.07
C TYR A 43 -8.86 -16.92 8.20
N HIS A 44 -9.53 -15.83 7.83
CA HIS A 44 -10.11 -14.89 8.78
C HIS A 44 -11.63 -14.96 8.72
N GLN A 45 -12.26 -15.12 9.88
CA GLN A 45 -13.72 -15.13 10.00
C GLN A 45 -14.25 -13.70 9.99
N TYR A 46 -14.69 -13.21 8.82
CA TYR A 46 -15.29 -11.87 8.67
C TYR A 46 -16.73 -11.77 9.18
N GLY A 47 -17.47 -12.89 9.16
CA GLY A 47 -18.89 -12.93 9.50
C GLY A 47 -19.18 -13.40 10.93
N PRO A 48 -20.38 -13.13 11.46
CA PRO A 48 -20.79 -13.68 12.74
C PRO A 48 -20.75 -15.21 12.73
N ILE A 49 -20.36 -15.82 13.86
CA ILE A 49 -20.44 -17.27 14.06
C ILE A 49 -21.89 -17.61 14.43
N PRO A 50 -22.53 -18.61 13.79
CA PRO A 50 -23.87 -19.06 14.18
C PRO A 50 -23.94 -19.37 15.68
N GLY A 51 -24.85 -18.71 16.40
CA GLY A 51 -25.00 -18.86 17.87
C GLY A 51 -23.96 -18.12 18.72
N GLY A 52 -23.02 -17.39 18.12
CA GLY A 52 -21.99 -16.62 18.82
C GLY A 52 -22.30 -15.12 18.91
N LYS A 53 -21.67 -14.44 19.88
CA LYS A 53 -21.64 -12.97 19.92
C LYS A 53 -20.61 -12.45 18.91
N ARG A 54 -20.93 -11.37 18.20
CA ARG A 54 -19.98 -10.66 17.33
C ARG A 54 -18.83 -10.10 18.19
N PRO A 55 -17.56 -10.33 17.83
CA PRO A 55 -16.45 -9.71 18.55
C PRO A 55 -16.49 -8.19 18.41
N PRO A 56 -16.02 -7.42 19.42
CA PRO A 56 -15.87 -5.98 19.30
C PRO A 56 -14.97 -5.64 18.11
N MET A 57 -15.42 -4.73 17.27
CA MET A 57 -14.68 -4.32 16.08
C MET A 57 -13.97 -3.01 16.31
N PHE A 58 -12.84 -2.83 15.63
CA PHE A 58 -12.01 -1.64 15.72
C PHE A 58 -12.81 -0.33 15.62
N TRP A 59 -13.73 -0.26 14.64
CA TRP A 59 -14.50 0.95 14.34
C TRP A 59 -15.50 1.35 15.42
N GLU A 60 -15.80 0.48 16.38
CA GLU A 60 -16.67 0.81 17.52
C GLU A 60 -16.07 1.90 18.40
N ASN A 61 -14.74 2.06 18.36
CA ASN A 61 -14.02 3.13 19.06
C ASN A 61 -13.88 4.41 18.22
N GLY A 62 -14.38 4.44 16.99
CA GLY A 62 -14.10 5.51 16.02
C GLY A 62 -14.60 6.89 16.45
N SER A 63 -15.69 6.98 17.21
CA SER A 63 -16.28 8.25 17.66
C SER A 63 -15.37 9.00 18.64
N ALA A 64 -14.73 8.30 19.57
CA ALA A 64 -13.82 8.87 20.56
C ALA A 64 -12.49 9.35 19.93
N HIS A 65 -12.11 8.76 18.78
CA HIS A 65 -10.81 8.95 18.16
C HIS A 65 -10.86 9.57 16.76
N LYS A 66 -11.95 10.27 16.42
CA LYS A 66 -12.10 10.89 15.09
C LYS A 66 -10.92 11.77 14.70
N LYS A 67 -10.40 12.58 15.65
CA LYS A 67 -9.27 13.48 15.41
C LYS A 67 -7.99 12.71 15.09
N ASP A 68 -7.71 11.64 15.82
CA ASP A 68 -6.53 10.80 15.62
C ASP A 68 -6.58 10.12 14.25
N SER A 69 -7.73 9.52 13.93
CA SER A 69 -7.96 8.85 12.64
C SER A 69 -7.82 9.82 11.45
N HIS A 70 -8.33 11.05 11.58
CA HIS A 70 -8.17 12.07 10.55
C HIS A 70 -6.70 12.48 10.35
N LYS A 71 -5.98 12.71 11.45
CA LYS A 71 -4.55 13.07 11.38
C LYS A 71 -3.69 11.96 10.80
N SER A 72 -3.97 10.70 11.15
CA SER A 72 -3.31 9.53 10.57
C SER A 72 -3.60 9.38 9.08
N THR A 73 -4.85 9.61 8.67
CA THR A 73 -5.25 9.61 7.24
C THR A 73 -4.50 10.70 6.48
N ASN A 74 -4.50 11.93 6.99
CA ASN A 74 -3.76 13.04 6.42
C ASN A 74 -2.25 12.77 6.33
N ARG A 75 -1.67 12.08 7.33
CA ARG A 75 -0.26 11.69 7.30
C ARG A 75 0.05 10.74 6.14
N VAL A 76 -0.77 9.71 5.92
CA VAL A 76 -0.60 8.79 4.78
C VAL A 76 -0.81 9.49 3.44
N LEU A 77 -1.80 10.38 3.34
CA LEU A 77 -2.01 11.17 2.13
C LEU A 77 -0.82 12.10 1.85
N ARG A 78 -0.26 12.73 2.89
CA ARG A 78 0.96 13.54 2.78
C ARG A 78 2.17 12.71 2.33
N LEU A 79 2.29 11.47 2.83
CA LEU A 79 3.33 10.51 2.44
C LEU A 79 3.24 10.15 0.96
N PHE A 80 2.01 10.02 0.43
CA PHE A 80 1.76 9.78 -1.00
C PHE A 80 1.79 11.05 -1.86
N GLY A 81 2.27 12.18 -1.30
CA GLY A 81 2.52 13.40 -2.06
C GLY A 81 1.27 14.23 -2.35
N LEU A 82 0.15 14.00 -1.64
CA LEU A 82 -0.97 14.95 -1.69
C LEU A 82 -0.62 16.21 -0.90
N ASN A 83 -1.13 17.35 -1.37
CA ASN A 83 -1.03 18.61 -0.66
C ASN A 83 -1.99 18.58 0.54
N ILE A 84 -1.41 18.41 1.73
CA ILE A 84 -2.13 18.31 3.00
C ILE A 84 -1.72 19.51 3.86
N PRO A 85 -2.67 20.28 4.43
CA PRO A 85 -2.35 21.45 5.24
C PRO A 85 -1.42 21.12 6.41
N GLU A 86 -0.45 21.99 6.69
CA GLU A 86 0.41 21.87 7.87
C GLU A 86 -0.43 21.85 9.16
N GLY A 87 0.04 21.10 10.16
CA GLY A 87 -0.68 20.89 11.43
C GLY A 87 -1.91 19.97 11.36
N SER A 88 -2.37 19.60 10.16
CA SER A 88 -3.53 18.69 9.97
C SER A 88 -3.18 17.20 10.02
N TYR A 89 -1.90 16.86 10.19
CA TYR A 89 -1.38 15.51 10.38
C TYR A 89 -0.39 15.48 11.54
N TRP A 90 -0.06 14.28 12.01
CA TRP A 90 1.04 14.09 12.95
C TRP A 90 2.36 14.27 12.22
N ASP A 91 3.14 15.29 12.53
CA ASP A 91 4.40 15.60 11.82
C ASP A 91 5.64 14.89 12.41
N LYS A 92 5.47 14.24 13.55
CA LYS A 92 6.55 13.57 14.27
C LYS A 92 7.28 12.56 13.38
N ASP A 93 8.61 12.68 13.36
CA ASP A 93 9.55 11.78 12.69
C ASP A 93 9.15 11.44 11.24
N PHE A 94 8.53 12.38 10.50
CA PHE A 94 7.96 12.08 9.17
C PHE A 94 8.99 11.44 8.22
N ASP A 95 10.22 11.95 8.18
CA ASP A 95 11.30 11.42 7.34
C ASP A 95 11.70 9.98 7.68
N LYS A 96 11.70 9.62 8.97
CA LYS A 96 11.97 8.24 9.44
C LYS A 96 10.93 7.25 8.90
N TYR A 97 9.70 7.71 8.72
CA TYR A 97 8.59 6.93 8.21
C TYR A 97 8.30 7.23 6.73
N GLY A 98 9.24 7.88 6.04
CA GLY A 98 9.12 8.26 4.64
C GLY A 98 9.21 7.09 3.66
N LEU A 99 9.20 7.46 2.39
CA LEU A 99 9.40 6.57 1.25
C LEU A 99 10.89 6.33 1.00
N GLY A 100 11.22 5.19 0.39
CA GLY A 100 12.57 4.89 -0.06
C GLY A 100 12.89 5.46 -1.45
N ASP A 101 14.14 5.30 -1.84
CA ASP A 101 14.74 5.81 -3.07
C ASP A 101 15.07 4.71 -4.10
N ARG A 102 14.84 3.43 -3.77
CA ARG A 102 15.22 2.29 -4.60
C ARG A 102 14.25 2.03 -5.75
N ARG A 103 12.98 2.43 -5.59
CA ARG A 103 11.96 2.34 -6.64
C ARG A 103 11.09 3.60 -6.61
N PRO A 104 10.89 4.29 -7.75
CA PRO A 104 10.16 5.54 -7.77
C PRO A 104 8.65 5.32 -7.60
N MET A 105 7.99 6.20 -6.86
CA MET A 105 6.53 6.17 -6.70
C MET A 105 5.77 6.24 -8.02
N ARG A 106 6.31 6.95 -9.03
CA ARG A 106 5.70 7.01 -10.37
C ARG A 106 5.54 5.62 -10.98
N LEU A 107 6.53 4.74 -10.80
CA LEU A 107 6.44 3.36 -11.26
C LEU A 107 5.38 2.59 -10.45
N TYR A 108 5.28 2.81 -9.14
CA TYR A 108 4.21 2.19 -8.33
C TYR A 108 2.82 2.57 -8.85
N HIS A 109 2.57 3.87 -9.07
CA HIS A 109 1.29 4.39 -9.55
C HIS A 109 0.89 3.73 -10.87
N ARG A 110 1.81 3.69 -11.82
CA ARG A 110 1.49 3.24 -13.17
C ARG A 110 1.50 1.72 -13.31
N LEU A 111 2.32 1.01 -12.53
CA LEU A 111 2.32 -0.46 -12.56
C LEU A 111 1.07 -1.05 -11.90
N PHE A 112 0.67 -0.50 -10.75
CA PHE A 112 -0.46 -1.03 -9.97
C PHE A 112 -1.77 -0.26 -10.18
N GLY A 113 -1.76 0.75 -11.04
CA GLY A 113 -2.96 1.52 -11.37
C GLY A 113 -3.46 2.38 -10.21
N VAL A 114 -2.58 3.01 -9.44
CA VAL A 114 -2.99 3.85 -8.30
C VAL A 114 -2.62 5.31 -8.56
N ASP A 115 -3.63 6.15 -8.83
CA ASP A 115 -3.46 7.61 -8.94
C ASP A 115 -3.90 8.28 -7.64
N PHE A 116 -2.94 8.54 -6.74
CA PHE A 116 -3.23 9.20 -5.46
C PHE A 116 -3.64 10.67 -5.62
N LYS A 117 -3.16 11.38 -6.62
CA LYS A 117 -3.49 12.80 -6.81
C LYS A 117 -4.92 12.97 -7.31
N ARG A 118 -5.34 12.17 -8.29
CA ARG A 118 -6.71 12.17 -8.80
C ARG A 118 -7.66 11.30 -7.97
N LYS A 119 -7.13 10.52 -7.02
CA LYS A 119 -7.87 9.55 -6.19
C LYS A 119 -8.63 8.53 -7.05
N ARG A 120 -7.94 7.97 -8.04
CA ARG A 120 -8.51 7.02 -9.01
C ARG A 120 -7.71 5.73 -9.05
N VAL A 121 -8.43 4.63 -9.25
CA VAL A 121 -7.89 3.30 -9.53
C VAL A 121 -8.68 2.77 -10.72
N PRO A 122 -8.05 2.39 -11.85
CA PRO A 122 -8.74 1.75 -12.95
C PRO A 122 -9.09 0.31 -12.59
N ASP A 123 -9.94 -0.32 -13.40
CA ASP A 123 -10.28 -1.72 -13.18
C ASP A 123 -9.08 -2.63 -13.48
N ASN A 124 -8.49 -3.15 -12.40
CA ASN A 124 -7.36 -4.07 -12.46
C ASN A 124 -7.79 -5.54 -12.52
N CYS A 125 -9.09 -5.85 -12.42
CA CYS A 125 -9.58 -7.23 -12.28
C CYS A 125 -9.07 -8.11 -13.41
N GLN A 126 -9.23 -7.67 -14.66
CA GLN A 126 -8.79 -8.45 -15.81
C GLN A 126 -7.28 -8.69 -15.81
N VAL A 127 -6.46 -7.69 -15.46
CA VAL A 127 -5.00 -7.82 -15.44
C VAL A 127 -4.55 -8.84 -14.39
N VAL A 128 -5.21 -8.86 -13.23
CA VAL A 128 -4.88 -9.73 -12.10
C VAL A 128 -5.41 -11.15 -12.30
N THR A 129 -6.66 -11.33 -12.71
CA THR A 129 -7.30 -12.66 -12.80
C THR A 129 -6.94 -13.44 -14.06
N SER A 130 -6.50 -12.76 -15.13
CA SER A 130 -6.10 -13.42 -16.38
C SER A 130 -4.63 -13.83 -16.45
N PHE A 131 -3.90 -13.79 -15.33
CA PHE A 131 -2.46 -14.04 -15.26
C PHE A 131 -1.55 -13.12 -16.09
N LYS A 132 -2.10 -12.14 -16.84
CA LYS A 132 -1.32 -11.16 -17.62
C LYS A 132 -0.21 -10.47 -16.81
N PHE A 133 -0.49 -10.16 -15.54
CA PHE A 133 0.55 -9.60 -14.66
C PHE A 133 1.71 -10.57 -14.44
N HIS A 134 1.40 -11.85 -14.18
CA HIS A 134 2.41 -12.90 -13.98
C HIS A 134 3.20 -13.14 -15.26
N ASP A 135 2.54 -13.25 -16.42
CA ASP A 135 3.21 -13.48 -17.71
C ASP A 135 4.19 -12.37 -18.05
N ALA A 136 3.83 -11.12 -17.73
CA ALA A 136 4.69 -9.97 -18.01
C ALA A 136 5.82 -9.78 -16.99
N MET A 137 5.64 -10.23 -15.74
CA MET A 137 6.62 -10.04 -14.66
C MET A 137 7.53 -11.24 -14.44
N ALA A 138 7.07 -12.48 -14.66
CA ALA A 138 7.85 -13.69 -14.42
C ALA A 138 9.17 -13.75 -15.21
N PRO A 139 9.25 -13.33 -16.50
CA PRO A 139 10.51 -13.27 -17.24
C PRO A 139 11.52 -12.28 -16.65
N ARG A 140 11.06 -11.37 -15.78
CA ARG A 140 11.88 -10.36 -15.09
C ARG A 140 12.30 -10.80 -13.70
N LEU A 141 12.15 -12.07 -13.35
CA LEU A 141 12.71 -12.60 -12.12
C LEU A 141 14.22 -12.38 -12.09
N ARG A 142 14.75 -11.82 -11.01
CA ARG A 142 16.19 -11.59 -10.87
C ARG A 142 16.96 -12.92 -10.90
N GLN A 143 18.23 -12.87 -11.29
CA GLN A 143 19.10 -14.05 -11.40
C GLN A 143 19.18 -14.90 -10.13
N ASN A 144 19.01 -14.29 -8.96
CA ASN A 144 18.99 -14.99 -7.67
C ASN A 144 17.66 -15.71 -7.37
N GLY A 145 16.73 -15.75 -8.34
CA GLY A 145 15.42 -16.38 -8.21
C GLY A 145 14.45 -15.64 -7.29
N LYS A 146 14.75 -14.40 -6.87
CA LYS A 146 13.96 -13.66 -5.88
C LYS A 146 13.61 -12.28 -6.38
N GLY A 147 12.32 -11.96 -6.46
CA GLY A 147 11.83 -10.61 -6.73
C GLY A 147 11.99 -10.19 -8.19
N ILE A 148 11.30 -9.13 -8.57
CA ILE A 148 11.21 -8.67 -9.95
C ILE A 148 12.25 -7.57 -10.20
N ASP A 149 12.97 -7.69 -11.32
CA ASP A 149 13.75 -6.60 -11.88
C ASP A 149 12.83 -5.65 -12.66
N TYR A 150 12.57 -4.51 -12.07
CA TYR A 150 11.74 -3.47 -12.67
C TYR A 150 12.50 -2.59 -13.67
N THR A 151 13.79 -2.83 -13.89
CA THR A 151 14.60 -2.06 -14.83
C THR A 151 14.03 -2.17 -16.24
N GLY A 152 13.71 -1.02 -16.85
CA GLY A 152 13.12 -0.98 -18.19
C GLY A 152 11.72 -1.60 -18.29
N VAL A 153 10.99 -1.79 -17.17
CA VAL A 153 9.55 -2.04 -17.23
C VAL A 153 8.87 -0.78 -17.76
N SER A 154 8.09 -0.91 -18.84
CA SER A 154 7.28 0.20 -19.32
C SER A 154 6.31 0.60 -18.22
N GLU A 155 6.31 1.87 -17.83
CA GLU A 155 5.46 2.30 -16.73
C GLU A 155 3.97 2.13 -17.06
N ASP A 156 3.58 2.22 -18.33
CA ASP A 156 2.20 2.07 -18.83
C ASP A 156 1.81 0.62 -19.21
N LEU A 157 2.62 -0.38 -18.83
CA LEU A 157 2.49 -1.77 -19.27
C LEU A 157 1.06 -2.34 -19.17
N PHE A 158 0.33 -2.02 -18.10
CA PHE A 158 -1.04 -2.48 -17.87
C PHE A 158 -2.10 -1.38 -18.01
N HIS A 159 -1.68 -0.12 -18.14
CA HIS A 159 -2.53 1.06 -18.02
C HIS A 159 -2.31 2.05 -19.17
N LYS A 160 -2.15 1.52 -20.38
CA LYS A 160 -1.91 2.33 -21.57
C LYS A 160 -3.05 3.32 -21.82
N GLY A 161 -2.70 4.59 -22.03
CA GLY A 161 -3.68 5.67 -22.27
C GLY A 161 -4.35 6.20 -21.00
N ILE A 162 -3.98 5.72 -19.81
CA ILE A 162 -4.46 6.29 -18.54
C ILE A 162 -3.49 7.39 -18.08
N GLU A 163 -4.03 8.58 -17.87
CA GLU A 163 -3.28 9.69 -17.29
C GLU A 163 -3.19 9.56 -15.76
N PHE A 164 -1.95 9.46 -15.24
CA PHE A 164 -1.66 9.50 -13.81
C PHE A 164 -1.21 10.92 -13.39
N GLY A 165 -1.60 11.34 -12.19
CA GLY A 165 -1.43 12.71 -11.69
C GLY A 165 -0.08 13.02 -11.10
#